data_AF-M2AUT1-F1
#
_entry.id   AF-M2AUT1-F1
#
_cell.length_a   1.000
_cell.length_b   1.000
_cell.length_c   1.000
_cell.angle_alpha   90.00
_cell.angle_beta   90.00
_cell.angle_gamma   90.00
#
_symmetry.space_group_name_H-M   'P 1'
#
loop_
_entity.id
_entity.type
_entity.pdbx_description
1 polymer ?
#
loop_
_entity_poly.entity_id
_entity_poly.type
_entity_poly.pdbx_seq_one_letter_code
_entity_poly.pdbx_strand_id
1 'polypeptide(L)'
;MGWAGVFLPTALGAIGSIIGCGRAGQAASGALLDVDSGYGRLVGVSALPSSQTIYGIVVTMQFNRTVSLDSAPGLFSIGLLVGLALLFSAMVQGSCCASAINTTKSKPEVFGLAIAPAAIVEGFAVFAFIFAMIVGGNIPGSTAG
;
A
#
# COMPACT_ATOMS: atom_id res chain seq x y z
N MET A 1 16.07 18.02 -0.78
CA MET A 1 15.78 16.64 -1.22
C MET A 1 15.44 15.69 -0.07
N GLY A 2 16.12 15.73 1.08
CA GLY A 2 15.80 14.81 2.20
C GLY A 2 14.35 14.85 2.69
N TRP A 3 13.72 16.02 2.80
CA TRP A 3 12.29 16.16 3.13
C TRP A 3 11.35 15.46 2.14
N ALA A 4 11.67 15.46 0.85
CA ALA A 4 10.89 14.71 -0.13
C ALA A 4 10.97 13.21 0.18
N GLY A 5 12.15 12.70 0.57
CA GLY A 5 12.32 11.33 1.04
C GLY A 5 11.45 10.96 2.25
N VAL A 6 11.25 11.91 3.16
CA VAL A 6 10.38 11.71 4.33
C VAL A 6 8.91 11.58 3.92
N PHE A 7 8.43 12.38 2.96
CA PHE A 7 7.00 12.44 2.63
C PHE A 7 6.56 11.52 1.50
N LEU A 8 7.48 11.12 0.61
CA LEU A 8 7.19 10.28 -0.55
C LEU A 8 6.54 8.93 -0.20
N PRO A 9 6.94 8.21 0.87
CA PRO A 9 6.30 6.95 1.26
C PRO A 9 4.78 7.08 1.46
N THR A 10 4.35 8.07 2.25
CA THR A 10 2.91 8.32 2.47
C THR A 10 2.23 8.82 1.20
N ALA A 11 2.84 9.79 0.50
CA ALA A 11 2.20 10.40 -0.67
C ALA A 11 1.97 9.37 -1.79
N LEU A 12 3.00 8.59 -2.13
CA LEU A 12 2.92 7.59 -3.18
C LEU A 12 2.07 6.37 -2.74
N GLY A 13 2.16 5.96 -1.47
CA GLY A 13 1.28 4.94 -0.90
C GLY A 13 -0.19 5.34 -0.99
N ALA A 14 -0.52 6.59 -0.64
CA ALA A 14 -1.89 7.13 -0.74
C ALA A 14 -2.39 7.17 -2.18
N ILE A 15 -1.58 7.62 -3.13
CA ILE A 15 -1.95 7.62 -4.56
C ILE A 15 -2.25 6.19 -5.02
N GLY A 16 -1.40 5.23 -4.66
CA GLY A 16 -1.62 3.81 -4.98
C GLY A 16 -2.89 3.26 -4.38
N SER A 17 -3.13 3.54 -3.10
CA SER A 17 -4.35 3.13 -2.39
C SER A 17 -5.60 3.73 -3.04
N ILE A 18 -5.60 5.00 -3.42
CA ILE A 18 -6.74 5.64 -4.11
C ILE A 18 -7.07 4.90 -5.41
N ILE A 19 -6.05 4.62 -6.22
CA ILE A 19 -6.22 3.92 -7.50
C ILE A 19 -6.69 2.47 -7.27
N GLY A 20 -6.05 1.76 -6.35
CA GLY A 20 -6.35 0.36 -6.04
C GLY A 20 -7.75 0.18 -5.47
N CYS A 21 -8.09 0.95 -4.43
CA CYS A 21 -9.41 0.93 -3.82
C CYS A 21 -10.48 1.41 -4.79
N GLY A 22 -10.19 2.41 -5.63
CA GLY A 22 -11.12 2.88 -6.66
C GLY A 22 -11.48 1.78 -7.67
N ARG A 23 -10.47 1.06 -8.18
CA ARG A 23 -10.67 -0.07 -9.12
C ARG A 23 -11.49 -1.20 -8.49
N ALA A 24 -11.14 -1.61 -7.27
CA ALA A 24 -11.85 -2.66 -6.58
C ALA A 24 -13.27 -2.22 -6.17
N GLY A 25 -13.45 -0.96 -5.78
CA GLY A 25 -14.74 -0.36 -5.43
C GLY A 25 -15.70 -0.25 -6.62
N GLN A 26 -15.19 0.02 -7.82
CA GLN A 26 -15.98 -0.05 -9.05
C GLN A 26 -16.48 -1.48 -9.31
N ALA A 27 -15.64 -2.50 -9.12
CA ALA A 27 -16.06 -3.90 -9.22
C ALA A 27 -17.08 -4.27 -8.14
N ALA A 28 -16.87 -3.82 -6.89
CA ALA A 28 -17.82 -4.03 -5.80
C ALA A 28 -19.19 -3.42 -6.12
N SER A 29 -19.21 -2.17 -6.62
CA SER A 29 -20.44 -1.47 -7.01
C SER A 29 -21.19 -2.22 -8.12
N GLY A 30 -20.47 -2.72 -9.13
CA GLY A 30 -21.07 -3.54 -10.19
C GLY A 30 -21.62 -4.87 -9.67
N ALA A 31 -20.94 -5.50 -8.71
CA ALA A 31 -21.40 -6.75 -8.11
C ALA A 31 -22.71 -6.60 -7.31
N LEU A 32 -23.04 -5.40 -6.81
CA LEU A 32 -24.31 -5.13 -6.11
C LEU A 32 -25.55 -5.34 -6.99
N LEU A 33 -25.39 -5.35 -8.31
CA LEU A 33 -26.48 -5.66 -9.25
C LEU A 33 -26.84 -7.15 -9.26
N ASP A 34 -25.90 -8.02 -8.86
CA ASP A 34 -26.00 -9.47 -9.01
C ASP A 34 -26.18 -10.20 -7.67
N VAL A 35 -25.99 -9.52 -6.52
CA VAL A 35 -26.01 -10.16 -5.20
C VAL A 35 -26.89 -9.41 -4.20
N ASP A 36 -27.65 -10.17 -3.40
CA ASP A 36 -28.53 -9.63 -2.35
C ASP A 36 -27.90 -9.69 -0.94
N SER A 37 -26.69 -10.22 -0.81
CA SER A 37 -26.00 -10.38 0.49
C SER A 37 -24.47 -10.35 0.35
N GLY A 38 -23.77 -10.32 1.50
CA GLY A 38 -22.30 -10.33 1.51
C GLY A 38 -21.64 -8.99 1.20
N TYR A 39 -22.38 -7.87 1.29
CA TYR A 39 -21.89 -6.52 1.01
C TYR A 39 -20.64 -6.14 1.80
N GLY A 40 -20.59 -6.48 3.09
CA GLY A 40 -19.42 -6.22 3.93
C GLY A 40 -18.16 -6.91 3.41
N ARG A 41 -18.28 -8.08 2.78
CA ARG A 41 -17.17 -8.77 2.14
C ARG A 41 -16.71 -8.03 0.88
N LEU A 42 -17.63 -7.59 0.03
CA LEU A 42 -17.29 -6.84 -1.19
C LEU A 42 -16.60 -5.51 -0.86
N VAL A 43 -17.15 -4.77 0.09
CA VAL A 43 -16.57 -3.51 0.58
C VAL A 43 -15.22 -3.78 1.25
N GLY A 44 -15.13 -4.79 2.11
CA GLY A 44 -13.88 -5.17 2.78
C GLY A 44 -12.76 -5.50 1.80
N VAL A 45 -13.03 -6.31 0.77
CA VAL A 45 -12.05 -6.61 -0.29
C VAL A 45 -11.66 -5.36 -1.06
N SER A 46 -12.59 -4.46 -1.33
CA SER A 46 -12.29 -3.21 -2.04
C SER A 46 -11.36 -2.27 -1.27
N ALA A 47 -11.32 -2.38 0.06
CA ALA A 47 -10.50 -1.54 0.92
C ALA A 47 -9.07 -2.08 1.13
N LEU A 48 -8.77 -3.33 0.77
CA LEU A 48 -7.45 -3.94 1.03
C LEU A 48 -6.25 -3.09 0.55
N PRO A 49 -6.29 -2.42 -0.61
CA PRO A 49 -5.19 -1.56 -1.05
C PRO A 49 -4.93 -0.34 -0.16
N SER A 50 -5.72 -0.08 0.90
CA SER A 50 -5.45 1.00 1.85
C SER A 50 -4.22 0.73 2.73
N SER A 51 -3.79 -0.54 2.86
CA SER A 51 -2.65 -0.93 3.70
C SER A 51 -1.35 -0.22 3.28
N GLN A 52 -1.14 0.00 1.97
CA GLN A 52 0.03 0.72 1.47
C GLN A 52 0.12 2.17 1.96
N THR A 53 -1.02 2.84 2.18
CA THR A 53 -1.03 4.16 2.83
C THR A 53 -0.56 4.05 4.27
N ILE A 54 -1.04 3.05 5.01
CA ILE A 54 -0.68 2.84 6.42
C ILE A 54 0.83 2.56 6.54
N TYR A 55 1.37 1.68 5.71
CA TYR A 55 2.81 1.42 5.67
C TYR A 55 3.60 2.69 5.36
N GLY A 56 3.15 3.47 4.38
CA GLY A 56 3.76 4.76 4.04
C GLY A 56 3.78 5.73 5.22
N ILE A 57 2.68 5.84 5.98
CA ILE A 57 2.60 6.67 7.20
C ILE A 57 3.65 6.23 8.23
N VAL A 58 3.78 4.92 8.48
CA VAL A 58 4.75 4.41 9.45
C VAL A 58 6.19 4.71 9.02
N VAL A 59 6.51 4.55 7.73
CA VAL A 59 7.85 4.92 7.19
C VAL A 59 8.11 6.41 7.35
N THR A 60 7.13 7.25 7.01
CA THR A 60 7.23 8.71 7.20
C THR A 60 7.49 9.07 8.66
N MET A 61 6.78 8.44 9.61
CA MET A 61 6.99 8.66 11.05
C MET A 61 8.41 8.25 11.49
N GLN A 62 8.92 7.13 10.97
CA GLN A 62 10.30 6.69 11.24
C GLN A 62 11.34 7.66 10.67
N PHE A 63 11.05 8.28 9.53
CA PHE A 63 11.97 9.19 8.85
C PHE A 63 11.85 10.64 9.35
N ASN A 64 10.85 10.93 10.19
CA ASN A 64 10.58 12.25 10.73
C ASN A 64 11.59 12.64 11.82
N ARG A 65 12.80 13.00 11.39
CA ARG A 65 13.93 13.41 12.21
C ARG A 65 14.72 14.51 11.51
N THR A 66 15.70 15.09 12.21
CA THR A 66 16.57 16.13 11.64
C THR A 66 17.27 15.64 10.37
N VAL A 67 16.99 16.31 9.25
CA VAL A 67 17.60 16.04 7.95
C VAL A 67 18.89 16.85 7.83
N SER A 68 20.04 16.18 7.81
CA SER A 68 21.36 16.78 7.57
C SER A 68 21.82 16.52 6.14
N LEU A 69 22.95 17.12 5.74
CA LEU A 69 23.57 16.88 4.44
C LEU A 69 23.96 15.40 4.26
N ASP A 70 24.41 14.74 5.33
CA ASP A 70 24.81 13.32 5.29
C ASP A 70 23.60 12.38 5.22
N SER A 71 22.49 12.74 5.85
CA SER A 71 21.30 11.88 5.91
C SER A 71 20.35 12.08 4.73
N ALA A 72 20.37 13.26 4.10
CA ALA A 72 19.44 13.63 3.04
C ALA A 72 19.45 12.70 1.82
N PRO A 73 20.60 12.26 1.27
CA PRO A 73 20.62 11.37 0.11
C PRO A 73 20.02 9.99 0.42
N GLY A 74 20.34 9.42 1.59
CA GLY A 74 19.81 8.13 2.03
C GLY A 74 18.30 8.16 2.28
N LEU A 75 17.82 9.21 2.95
CA LEU A 75 16.38 9.37 3.21
C LEU A 75 15.60 9.57 1.91
N PHE A 76 16.15 10.34 0.97
CA PHE A 76 15.54 10.54 -0.34
C PHE A 76 15.46 9.25 -1.16
N SER A 77 16.56 8.49 -1.24
CA SER A 77 16.62 7.26 -2.04
C SER A 77 15.67 6.19 -1.52
N ILE A 78 15.71 5.90 -0.21
CA ILE A 78 14.82 4.90 0.39
C ILE A 78 13.36 5.37 0.31
N GLY A 79 13.11 6.63 0.65
CA GLY A 79 11.75 7.20 0.64
C GLY A 79 11.08 7.12 -0.72
N LEU A 80 11.81 7.47 -1.79
CA LEU A 80 11.31 7.39 -3.16
C LEU A 80 11.07 5.95 -3.60
N LEU A 81 12.05 5.05 -3.40
CA LEU A 81 11.96 3.66 -3.87
C LEU A 81 10.85 2.89 -3.15
N VAL A 82 10.73 3.07 -1.84
CA VAL A 82 9.67 2.45 -1.03
C VAL A 82 8.32 3.04 -1.40
N GLY A 83 8.21 4.36 -1.54
CA GLY A 83 6.97 5.00 -1.98
C GLY A 83 6.50 4.49 -3.35
N LEU A 84 7.40 4.33 -4.32
CA LEU A 84 7.07 3.74 -5.63
C LEU A 84 6.63 2.27 -5.49
N ALA A 85 7.31 1.47 -4.68
CA ALA A 85 6.92 0.08 -4.43
C ALA A 85 5.50 0.00 -3.84
N LEU A 86 5.17 0.86 -2.87
CA LEU A 86 3.83 0.95 -2.27
C LEU A 86 2.78 1.40 -3.31
N LEU A 87 3.10 2.40 -4.14
CA LEU A 87 2.23 2.85 -5.23
C LEU A 87 1.88 1.71 -6.20
N PHE A 88 2.90 1.03 -6.74
CA PHE A 88 2.69 -0.06 -7.70
C PHE A 88 1.99 -1.27 -7.06
N SER A 89 2.36 -1.64 -5.84
CA SER A 89 1.72 -2.74 -5.12
C SER A 89 0.23 -2.50 -4.93
N ALA A 90 -0.18 -1.32 -4.44
CA ALA A 90 -1.59 -1.02 -4.25
C ALA A 90 -2.41 -1.04 -5.55
N MET A 91 -1.84 -0.54 -6.66
CA MET A 91 -2.50 -0.58 -7.97
C MET A 91 -2.73 -2.01 -8.48
N VAL A 92 -1.74 -2.90 -8.28
CA VAL A 92 -1.85 -4.31 -8.68
C VAL A 92 -2.80 -5.06 -7.74
N GLN A 93 -2.70 -4.80 -6.42
CA GLN A 93 -3.58 -5.39 -5.42
C GLN A 93 -5.04 -5.04 -5.69
N GLY A 94 -5.33 -3.79 -6.07
CA GLY A 94 -6.68 -3.37 -6.47
C GLY A 94 -7.23 -4.15 -7.66
N SER A 95 -6.39 -4.44 -8.67
CA SER A 95 -6.79 -5.28 -9.81
C SER A 95 -7.08 -6.72 -9.38
N CYS A 96 -6.26 -7.30 -8.49
CA CYS A 96 -6.53 -8.62 -7.91
C CYS A 96 -7.83 -8.63 -7.10
N CYS A 97 -8.09 -7.58 -6.30
CA CYS A 97 -9.32 -7.41 -5.53
C CYS A 97 -10.55 -7.30 -6.45
N ALA A 98 -10.46 -6.52 -7.52
CA ALA A 98 -11.51 -6.41 -8.53
C ALA A 98 -11.82 -7.77 -9.19
N SER A 99 -10.79 -8.55 -9.52
CA SER A 99 -10.98 -9.92 -10.02
C SER A 99 -11.62 -10.82 -8.97
N ALA A 100 -11.19 -10.75 -7.71
CA ALA A 100 -11.74 -11.54 -6.61
C ALA A 100 -13.23 -11.24 -6.40
N ILE A 101 -13.61 -9.96 -6.43
CA ILE A 101 -15.02 -9.53 -6.35
C ILE A 101 -15.85 -10.11 -7.50
N ASN A 102 -15.36 -10.02 -8.73
CA ASN A 102 -16.06 -10.55 -9.90
C ASN A 102 -16.19 -12.07 -9.88
N THR A 103 -15.23 -12.80 -9.32
CA THR A 103 -15.35 -14.25 -9.13
C THR A 103 -16.37 -14.58 -8.05
N THR A 104 -16.35 -13.84 -6.94
CA THR A 104 -17.06 -14.22 -5.72
C THR A 104 -18.50 -13.72 -5.66
N LYS A 105 -18.88 -12.80 -6.55
CA LYS A 105 -20.29 -12.50 -6.82
C LYS A 105 -21.03 -13.69 -7.44
N SER A 106 -20.35 -14.50 -8.27
CA SER A 106 -20.95 -15.68 -8.91
C SER A 106 -20.68 -16.98 -8.17
N LYS A 107 -19.50 -17.11 -7.53
CA LYS A 107 -19.11 -18.29 -6.73
C LYS A 107 -18.63 -17.87 -5.34
N PRO A 108 -19.54 -17.58 -4.40
CA PRO A 108 -19.20 -17.10 -3.05
C PRO A 108 -18.29 -18.04 -2.26
N GLU A 109 -18.34 -19.35 -2.53
CA GLU A 109 -17.63 -20.42 -1.84
C GLU A 109 -16.12 -20.44 -2.11
N VAL A 110 -15.68 -19.89 -3.26
CA VAL A 110 -14.25 -19.83 -3.61
C VAL A 110 -13.57 -18.53 -3.16
N PHE A 111 -14.22 -17.76 -2.29
CA PHE A 111 -13.73 -16.45 -1.84
C PHE A 111 -12.29 -16.46 -1.32
N GLY A 112 -11.95 -17.41 -0.44
CA GLY A 112 -10.60 -17.50 0.12
C GLY A 112 -9.52 -17.75 -0.95
N LEU A 113 -9.85 -18.52 -1.99
CA LEU A 113 -8.94 -18.77 -3.11
C LEU A 113 -8.86 -17.55 -4.04
N ALA A 114 -9.99 -16.87 -4.25
CA ALA A 114 -10.07 -15.71 -5.13
C ALA A 114 -9.30 -14.49 -4.58
N ILE A 115 -9.24 -14.32 -3.25
CA ILE A 115 -8.50 -13.21 -2.61
C ILE A 115 -7.01 -13.50 -2.44
N ALA A 116 -6.58 -14.76 -2.52
CA ALA A 116 -5.18 -15.15 -2.29
C ALA A 116 -4.16 -14.37 -3.15
N PRO A 117 -4.40 -14.08 -4.45
CA PRO A 117 -3.51 -13.23 -5.23
C PRO A 117 -3.33 -11.82 -4.66
N ALA A 118 -4.39 -11.22 -4.11
CA ALA A 118 -4.30 -9.90 -3.48
C ALA A 118 -3.42 -9.94 -2.22
N ALA A 119 -3.51 -11.01 -1.42
CA ALA A 119 -2.66 -11.22 -0.26
C ALA A 119 -1.18 -11.44 -0.63
N ILE A 120 -0.90 -12.11 -1.74
CA ILE A 120 0.47 -12.26 -2.26
C ILE A 120 1.06 -10.90 -2.63
N VAL A 121 0.29 -10.04 -3.32
CA VAL A 121 0.73 -8.69 -3.69
C VAL A 121 0.99 -7.82 -2.45
N GLU A 122 0.17 -7.97 -1.41
CA GLU A 122 0.37 -7.31 -0.12
C GLU A 122 1.70 -7.71 0.54
N GLY A 123 2.06 -8.99 0.48
CA GLY A 123 3.33 -9.49 1.01
C GLY A 123 4.55 -8.73 0.47
N PHE A 124 4.54 -8.37 -0.82
CA PHE A 124 5.62 -7.56 -1.40
C PHE A 124 5.66 -6.11 -0.88
N ALA A 125 4.49 -5.50 -0.60
CA ALA A 125 4.45 -4.19 0.07
C ALA A 125 5.01 -4.29 1.49
N VAL A 126 4.69 -5.34 2.23
CA VAL A 126 5.24 -5.59 3.57
C VAL A 126 6.75 -5.75 3.52
N PHE A 127 7.31 -6.47 2.54
CA PHE A 127 8.77 -6.59 2.40
C PHE A 127 9.44 -5.23 2.13
N ALA A 128 8.87 -4.40 1.26
CA ALA A 128 9.40 -3.06 1.00
C ALA A 128 9.30 -2.14 2.23
N PHE A 129 8.19 -2.24 2.97
CA PHE A 129 7.97 -1.56 4.24
C PHE A 129 9.02 -1.95 5.30
N ILE A 130 9.21 -3.25 5.54
CA ILE A 130 10.17 -3.74 6.54
C ILE A 130 11.61 -3.36 6.14
N PHE A 131 11.95 -3.45 4.85
CA PHE A 131 13.22 -2.96 4.33
C PHE A 131 13.43 -1.48 4.66
N ALA A 132 12.42 -0.64 4.45
CA ALA A 132 12.48 0.79 4.77
C ALA A 132 12.73 1.04 6.26
N MET A 133 12.08 0.27 7.13
CA MET A 133 12.23 0.40 8.58
C MET A 133 13.65 0.02 9.05
N ILE A 134 14.17 -1.11 8.56
CA ILE A 134 15.50 -1.61 8.94
C ILE A 134 16.59 -0.68 8.41
N VAL A 135 16.59 -0.40 7.10
CA VAL A 135 17.68 0.36 6.49
C VAL A 135 17.57 1.85 6.82
N GLY A 136 16.36 2.40 6.84
CA GLY A 136 16.13 3.80 7.17
C GLY A 136 16.48 4.15 8.62
N GLY A 137 16.27 3.20 9.56
CA GLY A 137 16.71 3.34 10.95
C GLY A 137 18.23 3.46 11.10
N ASN A 138 19.00 2.85 10.18
CA ASN A 138 20.46 2.86 10.21
C ASN A 138 21.11 4.05 9.49
N ILE A 139 20.34 4.90 8.78
CA ILE A 139 20.89 6.12 8.19
C ILE A 139 21.33 7.04 9.34
N PRO A 140 22.57 7.60 9.32
CA PRO A 140 23.04 8.51 10.37
C PRO A 140 22.08 9.70 10.55
N GLY A 141 21.69 9.98 11.79
CA GLY A 141 21.12 11.27 12.16
C GLY A 141 22.24 12.25 12.47
N SER A 142 22.04 13.55 12.25
CA SER A 142 22.97 14.55 12.79
C SER A 142 23.13 14.29 14.28
N THR A 143 24.33 13.94 14.72
CA THR A 143 24.69 14.08 16.14
C THR A 143 24.49 15.55 16.46
N ALA A 144 23.50 15.86 17.30
CA ALA A 144 23.44 17.17 17.92
C ALA A 144 24.74 17.31 18.73
N GLY A 145 25.60 18.22 18.30
CA GLY A 145 26.58 18.82 19.19
C GLY A 145 25.87 19.70 20.21
#